data_AF-A0A150TCM9-F1
#
_entry.id   AF-A0A150TCM9-F1
#
_cell.length_a   1.000
_cell.length_b   1.000
_cell.length_c   1.000
_cell.angle_alpha   90.00
_cell.angle_beta   90.00
_cell.angle_gamma   90.00
#
_symmetry.space_group_name_H-M   'P 1'
#
loop_
_entity.id
_entity.type
_entity.pdbx_description
1 polymer ?
#
loop_
_entity_poly.entity_id
_entity_poly.type
_entity_poly.pdbx_seq_one_letter_code
_entity_poly.pdbx_strand_id
1 'polypeptide(L)'
;MSFWSPRVALILALGLAATACSSALEELPDDTGEARDAIQDGYLDDGDRAVVGIYNDEIGAICTGSLIAPNVVLTARHCVSDMANERDGQITCRSTKFTDTHLARRIFVTTDAEIGRSSRYYGGSEIVLLPGTEADSFCGNDQAILILDELIPESEAVPLVPRVDVPLKRGEEYYAIGFGATNDLSTGAGLRRRRDNLFIDCVADGCPASVVKPTEWVGDTGICEGDSGGPSLDLMHRVIGVTSRGAEGCEYPIYGYVYGWAEWIKEATLHAADLGGYTAPRWATGFPTDPIYSAELGGACEQPEQCSTNACLDGYCTRPCTEIATCPSGYSCNDELGFCAKLPEPPPEDGGEG
;
A
#
# COMPACT_ATOMS: atom_id res chain seq x y z
N MET A 1 -42.66 17.34 -85.49
CA MET A 1 -42.50 18.50 -84.58
C MET A 1 -41.38 18.09 -83.61
N SER A 2 -40.09 18.37 -83.83
CA SER A 2 -39.40 19.68 -83.92
C SER A 2 -39.77 20.57 -82.72
N PHE A 3 -38.88 21.11 -81.87
CA PHE A 3 -37.41 21.31 -81.90
C PHE A 3 -36.81 20.92 -80.52
N TRP A 4 -35.49 20.91 -80.19
CA TRP A 4 -34.24 21.26 -80.88
C TRP A 4 -33.01 20.54 -80.22
N SER A 5 -31.77 20.97 -80.53
CA SER A 5 -30.57 20.81 -79.68
C SER A 5 -29.69 22.06 -79.80
N PRO A 6 -28.75 22.29 -78.88
CA PRO A 6 -27.37 22.49 -79.33
C PRO A 6 -26.30 21.75 -78.49
N ARG A 7 -25.10 21.61 -79.08
CA ARG A 7 -23.89 21.04 -78.47
C ARG A 7 -22.90 22.14 -78.07
N VAL A 8 -22.16 21.94 -76.97
CA VAL A 8 -20.85 22.56 -76.69
C VAL A 8 -20.02 21.49 -75.95
N ALA A 9 -19.07 20.81 -76.60
CA ALA A 9 -17.61 21.03 -76.51
C ALA A 9 -17.10 21.04 -75.05
N LEU A 10 -16.60 19.91 -74.50
CA LEU A 10 -15.25 19.32 -74.70
C LEU A 10 -14.09 20.19 -74.14
N ILE A 11 -13.42 19.69 -73.10
CA ILE A 11 -11.95 19.77 -72.90
C ILE A 11 -11.52 18.56 -72.04
N LEU A 12 -10.39 17.95 -72.41
CA LEU A 12 -9.74 16.84 -71.70
C LEU A 12 -8.89 17.38 -70.52
N ALA A 13 -8.65 16.57 -69.48
CA ALA A 13 -7.30 16.07 -69.17
C ALA A 13 -7.28 15.06 -68.01
N LEU A 14 -6.52 13.98 -68.23
CA LEU A 14 -5.67 13.18 -67.32
C LEU A 14 -6.00 13.14 -65.80
N GLY A 15 -5.94 11.98 -65.14
CA GLY A 15 -4.87 10.99 -65.30
C GLY A 15 -5.21 9.54 -64.94
N LEU A 16 -4.20 8.69 -65.14
CA LEU A 16 -4.30 7.24 -65.17
C LEU A 16 -4.55 6.61 -63.79
N ALA A 17 -5.38 5.58 -63.76
CA ALA A 17 -5.29 4.49 -62.79
C ALA A 17 -5.22 3.18 -63.58
N ALA A 18 -4.02 2.62 -63.72
CA ALA A 18 -3.80 1.33 -64.37
C ALA A 18 -3.29 0.31 -63.35
N THR A 19 -4.00 -0.81 -63.32
CA THR A 19 -3.72 -2.09 -62.65
C THR A 19 -2.24 -2.53 -62.65
N ALA A 20 -1.77 -3.11 -61.53
CA ALA A 20 -1.04 -4.39 -61.52
C ALA A 20 -0.92 -4.96 -60.09
N CYS A 21 -0.78 -6.29 -60.00
CA CYS A 21 -0.69 -7.06 -58.75
C CYS A 21 0.76 -7.24 -58.25
N SER A 22 0.88 -7.87 -57.07
CA SER A 22 2.03 -8.65 -56.57
C SER A 22 3.08 -7.91 -55.74
N SER A 23 3.16 -8.27 -54.46
CA SER A 23 4.34 -8.98 -53.92
C SER A 23 4.03 -9.51 -52.52
N ALA A 24 4.59 -10.66 -52.17
CA ALA A 24 4.71 -11.05 -50.77
C ALA A 24 5.75 -10.14 -50.10
N LEU A 25 5.47 -9.75 -48.86
CA LEU A 25 6.45 -9.19 -47.93
C LEU A 25 6.31 -9.97 -46.62
N GLU A 26 7.43 -10.40 -46.09
CA GLU A 26 7.52 -11.12 -44.82
C GLU A 26 7.04 -10.22 -43.69
N GLU A 27 6.00 -10.64 -42.96
CA GLU A 27 5.77 -10.09 -41.63
C GLU A 27 6.82 -10.68 -40.68
N LEU A 28 7.44 -9.78 -39.93
CA LEU A 28 8.54 -10.04 -39.01
C LEU A 28 8.09 -10.99 -37.88
N PRO A 29 9.02 -11.68 -37.19
CA PRO A 29 8.63 -12.49 -36.04
C PRO A 29 7.89 -11.64 -35.02
N ASP A 30 6.84 -12.25 -34.47
CA ASP A 30 6.00 -11.72 -33.39
C ASP A 30 6.89 -11.49 -32.15
N ASP A 31 7.48 -10.30 -32.06
CA ASP A 31 8.19 -9.84 -30.87
C ASP A 31 7.10 -9.56 -29.83
N THR A 32 6.76 -10.61 -29.08
CA THR A 32 5.72 -10.60 -28.04
C THR A 32 6.17 -9.66 -26.92
N GLY A 33 5.97 -8.36 -27.15
CA GLY A 33 6.21 -7.32 -26.17
C GLY A 33 5.42 -7.63 -24.92
N GLU A 34 6.13 -7.75 -23.80
CA GLU A 34 5.54 -7.95 -22.49
C GLU A 34 4.48 -6.86 -22.26
N ALA A 35 3.24 -7.29 -22.00
CA ALA A 35 2.15 -6.39 -21.68
C ALA A 35 2.41 -5.76 -20.31
N ARG A 36 3.00 -4.55 -20.32
CA ARG A 36 3.21 -3.70 -19.15
C ARG A 36 1.90 -2.97 -18.85
N ASP A 37 1.20 -3.33 -17.77
CA ASP A 37 -0.03 -2.62 -17.38
C ASP A 37 -0.46 -2.88 -15.91
N ALA A 38 -0.76 -1.75 -15.24
CA ALA A 38 -1.67 -1.55 -14.10
C ALA A 38 -1.16 -1.61 -12.64
N ILE A 39 -1.76 -0.74 -11.80
CA ILE A 39 -1.18 0.59 -11.50
C ILE A 39 -0.41 1.12 -12.73
N GLN A 40 -0.77 2.24 -13.37
CA GLN A 40 -0.16 2.67 -14.66
C GLN A 40 1.35 2.34 -14.77
N ASP A 41 1.78 1.50 -15.73
CA ASP A 41 3.15 0.93 -15.86
C ASP A 41 3.61 -0.14 -14.82
N GLY A 42 2.71 -0.76 -14.06
CA GLY A 42 2.98 -1.78 -13.04
C GLY A 42 2.88 -3.23 -13.54
N TYR A 43 3.04 -4.19 -12.62
CA TYR A 43 3.14 -5.63 -12.90
C TYR A 43 2.39 -6.50 -11.88
N LEU A 44 2.11 -7.76 -12.23
CA LEU A 44 1.42 -8.73 -11.36
C LEU A 44 2.22 -9.06 -10.11
N ASP A 45 1.56 -9.10 -8.95
CA ASP A 45 2.19 -9.47 -7.67
C ASP A 45 1.51 -10.69 -7.00
N ASP A 46 2.23 -11.80 -6.90
CA ASP A 46 1.85 -13.00 -6.17
C ASP A 46 2.51 -13.13 -4.79
N GLY A 47 3.43 -12.23 -4.45
CA GLY A 47 4.29 -12.27 -3.26
C GLY A 47 3.74 -11.51 -2.05
N ASP A 48 3.22 -10.29 -2.24
CA ASP A 48 2.88 -9.38 -1.13
C ASP A 48 1.50 -9.69 -0.52
N ARG A 49 1.34 -10.91 0.02
CA ARG A 49 0.08 -11.48 0.54
C ARG A 49 -0.58 -10.75 1.70
N ALA A 50 0.17 -9.90 2.39
CA ALA A 50 -0.37 -9.01 3.42
C ALA A 50 -1.01 -7.73 2.82
N VAL A 51 -0.85 -7.50 1.52
CA VAL A 51 -1.71 -6.62 0.74
C VAL A 51 -2.91 -7.43 0.27
N VAL A 52 -4.06 -7.11 0.85
CA VAL A 52 -5.26 -7.94 0.81
C VAL A 52 -6.35 -7.31 -0.06
N GLY A 53 -7.07 -8.16 -0.78
CA GLY A 53 -8.24 -7.76 -1.55
C GLY A 53 -9.45 -7.63 -0.61
N ILE A 54 -10.17 -6.52 -0.69
CA ILE A 54 -11.38 -6.27 0.08
C ILE A 54 -12.59 -6.30 -0.87
N TYR A 55 -13.62 -7.07 -0.52
CA TYR A 55 -14.90 -7.09 -1.21
C TYR A 55 -16.04 -6.72 -0.26
N ASN A 56 -16.80 -5.68 -0.60
CA ASN A 56 -17.95 -5.23 0.17
C ASN A 56 -19.26 -5.70 -0.49
N ASP A 57 -19.93 -6.67 0.14
CA ASP A 57 -21.16 -7.32 -0.35
C ASP A 57 -22.41 -6.41 -0.33
N GLU A 58 -22.39 -5.30 0.42
CA GLU A 58 -23.54 -4.38 0.46
C GLU A 58 -23.64 -3.51 -0.80
N ILE A 59 -22.49 -3.12 -1.35
CA ILE A 59 -22.39 -2.21 -2.50
C ILE A 59 -21.74 -2.85 -3.74
N GLY A 60 -21.21 -4.07 -3.62
CA GLY A 60 -20.53 -4.78 -4.71
C GLY A 60 -19.16 -4.18 -5.09
N ALA A 61 -18.53 -3.45 -4.17
CA ALA A 61 -17.28 -2.75 -4.41
C ALA A 61 -16.04 -3.62 -4.09
N ILE A 62 -14.96 -3.35 -4.82
CA ILE A 62 -13.62 -3.88 -4.55
C ILE A 62 -12.74 -2.74 -4.05
N CYS A 63 -11.97 -3.01 -3.00
CA CYS A 63 -10.91 -2.17 -2.49
C CYS A 63 -9.67 -3.02 -2.17
N THR A 64 -8.61 -2.37 -1.71
CA THR A 64 -7.42 -3.00 -1.14
C THR A 64 -7.31 -2.66 0.35
N GLY A 65 -6.57 -3.45 1.11
CA GLY A 65 -6.10 -3.10 2.45
C GLY A 65 -4.70 -3.64 2.73
N SER A 66 -4.15 -3.28 3.89
CA SER A 66 -2.90 -3.82 4.43
C SER A 66 -3.15 -4.52 5.75
N LEU A 67 -2.82 -5.80 5.83
CA LEU A 67 -2.83 -6.58 7.06
C LEU A 67 -1.64 -6.14 7.93
N ILE A 68 -1.90 -5.44 9.03
CA ILE A 68 -0.88 -4.90 9.94
C ILE A 68 -0.75 -5.66 11.27
N ALA A 69 -1.74 -6.49 11.59
CA ALA A 69 -1.68 -7.54 12.61
C ALA A 69 -2.59 -8.72 12.18
N PRO A 70 -2.55 -9.91 12.79
CA PRO A 70 -3.22 -11.12 12.29
C PRO A 70 -4.73 -11.00 12.00
N ASN A 71 -5.44 -10.03 12.59
CA ASN A 71 -6.83 -9.71 12.27
C ASN A 71 -7.08 -8.22 12.02
N VAL A 72 -6.05 -7.42 11.70
CA VAL A 72 -6.18 -5.96 11.56
C VAL A 72 -5.82 -5.54 10.14
N VAL A 73 -6.81 -5.09 9.39
CA VAL A 73 -6.65 -4.58 8.03
C VAL A 73 -6.85 -3.06 8.04
N LEU A 74 -5.79 -2.32 7.73
CA LEU A 74 -5.84 -0.88 7.50
C LEU A 74 -6.25 -0.63 6.03
N THR A 75 -7.25 0.22 5.82
CA THR A 75 -7.82 0.53 4.50
C THR A 75 -8.39 1.96 4.47
N ALA A 76 -8.93 2.40 3.34
CA ALA A 76 -9.57 3.70 3.19
C ALA A 76 -10.98 3.67 3.80
N ARG A 77 -11.46 4.81 4.31
CA ARG A 77 -12.78 4.86 4.94
C ARG A 77 -13.90 4.75 3.91
N HIS A 78 -13.72 5.29 2.70
CA HIS A 78 -14.72 5.17 1.64
C HIS A 78 -14.96 3.73 1.15
N CYS A 79 -14.10 2.77 1.50
CA CYS A 79 -14.34 1.34 1.27
C CYS A 79 -15.34 0.73 2.28
N VAL A 80 -15.53 1.38 3.43
CA VAL A 80 -16.30 0.89 4.59
C VAL A 80 -17.40 1.88 5.04
N SER A 81 -17.61 2.98 4.33
CA SER A 81 -18.63 3.99 4.63
C SER A 81 -19.14 4.69 3.37
N ASP A 82 -20.43 4.99 3.34
CA ASP A 82 -21.05 5.84 2.34
C ASP A 82 -20.51 7.27 2.38
N MET A 83 -20.67 7.99 1.26
CA MET A 83 -20.27 9.39 1.12
C MET A 83 -21.41 10.26 0.58
N ALA A 84 -21.61 11.42 1.21
CA ALA A 84 -22.41 12.50 0.65
C ALA A 84 -21.53 13.45 -0.16
N ASN A 85 -21.78 13.51 -1.48
CA ASN A 85 -21.15 14.44 -2.41
C ASN A 85 -22.18 15.44 -2.96
N GLU A 86 -21.88 16.75 -2.88
CA GLU A 86 -22.75 17.80 -3.42
C GLU A 86 -22.66 17.97 -4.95
N ARG A 87 -21.69 17.32 -5.62
CA ARG A 87 -21.42 17.46 -7.06
C ARG A 87 -20.97 16.14 -7.69
N ASP A 88 -21.89 15.44 -8.34
CA ASP A 88 -21.65 14.45 -9.42
C ASP A 88 -20.36 13.60 -9.28
N GLY A 89 -20.12 13.02 -8.10
CA GLY A 89 -18.97 12.14 -7.82
C GLY A 89 -17.63 12.82 -7.47
N GLN A 90 -17.46 14.13 -7.66
CA GLN A 90 -16.19 14.81 -7.35
C GLN A 90 -15.98 15.05 -5.85
N ILE A 91 -14.85 14.54 -5.33
CA ILE A 91 -14.40 14.81 -3.96
C ILE A 91 -14.02 16.28 -3.79
N THR A 92 -14.58 16.92 -2.77
CA THR A 92 -14.33 18.32 -2.43
C THR A 92 -14.11 18.46 -0.93
N CYS A 93 -12.88 18.80 -0.50
CA CYS A 93 -12.46 18.84 0.91
C CYS A 93 -13.23 19.82 1.83
N ARG A 94 -14.19 20.59 1.30
CA ARG A 94 -15.05 21.51 2.04
C ARG A 94 -16.45 20.93 2.31
N SER A 95 -16.89 19.98 1.51
CA SER A 95 -18.31 19.59 1.37
C SER A 95 -18.53 18.08 1.34
N THR A 96 -17.56 17.31 0.82
CA THR A 96 -17.62 15.84 0.85
C THR A 96 -17.47 15.33 2.28
N LYS A 97 -18.46 14.55 2.72
CA LYS A 97 -18.51 13.95 4.05
C LYS A 97 -18.86 12.46 3.96
N PHE A 98 -18.30 11.68 4.86
CA PHE A 98 -18.77 10.33 5.16
C PHE A 98 -20.13 10.38 5.85
N THR A 99 -20.98 9.41 5.56
CA THR A 99 -22.28 9.24 6.19
C THR A 99 -22.34 7.92 6.96
N ASP A 100 -23.12 6.96 6.49
CA ASP A 100 -23.36 5.70 7.18
C ASP A 100 -22.17 4.75 7.02
N THR A 101 -21.86 4.02 8.08
CA THR A 101 -20.82 2.98 8.06
C THR A 101 -21.44 1.65 7.68
N HIS A 102 -20.83 0.94 6.73
CA HIS A 102 -21.28 -0.37 6.29
C HIS A 102 -21.17 -1.42 7.41
N LEU A 103 -21.86 -2.54 7.26
CA LEU A 103 -21.80 -3.64 8.20
C LEU A 103 -20.48 -4.40 8.05
N ALA A 104 -19.61 -4.38 9.07
CA ALA A 104 -18.33 -5.12 9.06
C ALA A 104 -18.46 -6.57 8.55
N ARG A 105 -19.49 -7.29 9.00
CA ARG A 105 -19.83 -8.68 8.58
C ARG A 105 -20.24 -8.86 7.11
N ARG A 106 -20.26 -7.79 6.32
CA ARG A 106 -20.51 -7.77 4.87
C ARG A 106 -19.26 -7.41 4.07
N ILE A 107 -18.17 -7.09 4.76
CA ILE A 107 -16.88 -6.78 4.19
C ILE A 107 -16.01 -8.02 4.37
N PHE A 108 -15.48 -8.52 3.27
CA PHE A 108 -14.71 -9.75 3.18
C PHE A 108 -13.30 -9.45 2.70
N VAL A 109 -12.32 -10.16 3.25
CA VAL A 109 -10.90 -9.95 2.97
C VAL A 109 -10.27 -11.24 2.45
N THR A 110 -9.45 -11.15 1.40
CA THR A 110 -8.67 -12.28 0.86
C THR A 110 -7.19 -11.93 0.68
N THR A 111 -6.31 -12.89 0.95
CA THR A 111 -4.87 -12.81 0.69
C THR A 111 -4.49 -13.26 -0.73
N ASP A 112 -5.43 -13.90 -1.43
CA ASP A 112 -5.24 -14.41 -2.79
C ASP A 112 -4.95 -13.26 -3.76
N ALA A 113 -4.05 -13.47 -4.72
CA ALA A 113 -3.68 -12.46 -5.71
C ALA A 113 -4.81 -12.18 -6.74
N GLU A 114 -5.90 -12.95 -6.73
CA GLU A 114 -7.12 -12.71 -7.49
C GLU A 114 -8.36 -12.78 -6.57
N ILE A 115 -9.20 -11.75 -6.61
CA ILE A 115 -10.50 -11.69 -5.92
C ILE A 115 -11.52 -12.52 -6.73
N GLY A 116 -11.48 -13.83 -6.52
CA GLY A 116 -12.32 -14.80 -7.19
C GLY A 116 -13.48 -15.31 -6.32
N ARG A 117 -14.48 -15.94 -6.94
CA ARG A 117 -15.59 -16.62 -6.22
C ARG A 117 -15.15 -17.84 -5.41
N SER A 118 -13.94 -18.33 -5.64
CA SER A 118 -13.33 -19.49 -4.98
C SER A 118 -12.21 -19.12 -4.01
N SER A 119 -11.87 -17.84 -3.88
CA SER A 119 -10.83 -17.36 -2.97
C SER A 119 -11.19 -17.64 -1.51
N ARG A 120 -10.18 -17.75 -0.64
CA ARG A 120 -10.43 -17.79 0.81
C ARG A 120 -10.82 -16.40 1.28
N TYR A 121 -11.90 -16.29 2.05
CA TYR A 121 -12.36 -15.03 2.62
C TYR A 121 -12.43 -15.08 4.15
N TYR A 122 -12.02 -13.97 4.76
CA TYR A 122 -12.15 -13.64 6.18
C TYR A 122 -13.23 -12.57 6.33
N GLY A 123 -14.08 -12.65 7.36
CA GLY A 123 -15.16 -11.69 7.58
C GLY A 123 -14.72 -10.52 8.46
N GLY A 124 -15.29 -9.33 8.24
CA GLY A 124 -15.16 -8.23 9.20
C GLY A 124 -16.01 -8.46 10.46
N SER A 125 -15.42 -8.25 11.64
CA SER A 125 -16.11 -8.26 12.93
C SER A 125 -16.44 -6.84 13.43
N GLU A 126 -15.51 -5.89 13.28
CA GLU A 126 -15.63 -4.50 13.71
C GLU A 126 -14.99 -3.55 12.69
N ILE A 127 -15.56 -2.35 12.52
CA ILE A 127 -14.95 -1.23 11.79
C ILE A 127 -14.60 -0.16 12.81
N VAL A 128 -13.31 0.15 12.92
CA VAL A 128 -12.78 1.24 13.74
C VAL A 128 -12.54 2.44 12.83
N LEU A 129 -13.17 3.57 13.18
CA LEU A 129 -13.05 4.83 12.45
C LEU A 129 -12.12 5.79 13.19
N LEU A 130 -11.64 6.80 12.47
CA LEU A 130 -10.83 7.88 13.03
C LEU A 130 -11.62 8.73 14.06
N PRO A 131 -11.02 9.08 15.21
CA PRO A 131 -11.64 9.96 16.19
C PRO A 131 -11.50 11.44 15.78
N GLY A 132 -12.43 12.29 16.22
CA GLY A 132 -12.31 13.74 16.08
C GLY A 132 -13.63 14.49 15.89
N THR A 133 -13.60 15.81 16.05
CA THR A 133 -14.78 16.69 15.92
C THR A 133 -15.22 16.93 14.47
N GLU A 134 -14.33 16.70 13.51
CA GLU A 134 -14.61 16.78 12.07
C GLU A 134 -14.34 15.44 11.37
N ALA A 135 -14.39 14.33 12.11
CA ALA A 135 -14.09 12.99 11.61
C ALA A 135 -14.98 12.56 10.44
N ASP A 136 -16.16 13.17 10.25
CA ASP A 136 -17.02 12.94 9.09
C ASP A 136 -16.53 13.62 7.80
N SER A 137 -15.58 14.56 7.85
CA SER A 137 -15.01 15.19 6.65
C SER A 137 -14.11 14.22 5.89
N PHE A 138 -14.20 14.18 4.55
CA PHE A 138 -13.41 13.23 3.76
C PHE A 138 -11.90 13.48 3.83
N CYS A 139 -11.45 14.65 3.35
CA CYS A 139 -10.02 14.94 3.29
C CYS A 139 -9.44 15.05 4.70
N GLY A 140 -8.37 14.31 4.95
CA GLY A 140 -7.72 14.15 6.25
C GLY A 140 -8.18 12.94 7.06
N ASN A 141 -9.37 12.38 6.77
CA ASN A 141 -9.97 11.29 7.55
C ASN A 141 -10.42 10.07 6.71
N ASP A 142 -9.90 9.91 5.49
CA ASP A 142 -10.20 8.75 4.63
C ASP A 142 -9.33 7.53 4.99
N GLN A 143 -9.36 7.10 6.26
CA GLN A 143 -8.77 5.85 6.73
C GLN A 143 -9.72 5.17 7.72
N ALA A 144 -9.71 3.84 7.69
CA ALA A 144 -10.44 2.99 8.61
C ALA A 144 -9.65 1.70 8.87
N ILE A 145 -9.92 1.07 10.01
CA ILE A 145 -9.42 -0.27 10.33
C ILE A 145 -10.60 -1.24 10.32
N LEU A 146 -10.46 -2.33 9.59
CA LEU A 146 -11.34 -3.48 9.65
C LEU A 146 -10.68 -4.54 10.54
N ILE A 147 -11.33 -4.88 11.65
CA ILE A 147 -10.95 -6.01 12.48
C ILE A 147 -11.66 -7.25 11.92
N LEU A 148 -10.93 -8.35 11.72
CA LEU A 148 -11.46 -9.61 11.19
C LEU A 148 -12.07 -10.49 12.29
N ASP A 149 -12.91 -11.45 11.90
CA ASP A 149 -13.53 -12.44 12.78
C ASP A 149 -12.66 -13.67 13.05
N GLU A 150 -11.75 -13.99 12.13
CA GLU A 150 -10.72 -15.04 12.25
C GLU A 150 -9.31 -14.44 12.09
N LEU A 151 -8.31 -15.02 12.78
CA LEU A 151 -6.91 -14.65 12.60
C LEU A 151 -6.37 -15.25 11.28
N ILE A 152 -5.79 -14.42 10.42
CA ILE A 152 -5.00 -14.88 9.28
C ILE A 152 -3.71 -15.51 9.83
N PRO A 153 -3.40 -16.78 9.52
CA PRO A 153 -2.19 -17.42 10.03
C PRO A 153 -0.95 -16.88 9.30
N GLU A 154 0.16 -16.77 10.02
CA GLU A 154 1.45 -16.28 9.49
C GLU A 154 1.95 -17.08 8.27
N SER A 155 1.58 -18.36 8.17
CA SER A 155 1.87 -19.21 7.00
C SER A 155 1.10 -18.85 5.73
N GLU A 156 0.05 -18.03 5.84
CA GLU A 156 -0.74 -17.51 4.72
C GLU A 156 -0.31 -16.09 4.36
N ALA A 157 -0.23 -15.19 5.36
CA ALA A 157 0.32 -13.85 5.23
C ALA A 157 0.99 -13.38 6.53
N VAL A 158 2.20 -12.83 6.44
CA VAL A 158 2.92 -12.18 7.54
C VAL A 158 2.50 -10.70 7.59
N PRO A 159 1.92 -10.18 8.70
CA PRO A 159 1.46 -8.79 8.74
C PRO A 159 2.57 -7.76 8.54
N LEU A 160 2.26 -6.69 7.81
CA LEU A 160 3.14 -5.56 7.52
C LEU A 160 3.34 -4.67 8.75
N VAL A 161 4.50 -4.04 8.86
CA VAL A 161 4.79 -3.05 9.91
C VAL A 161 4.42 -1.65 9.41
N PRO A 162 3.51 -0.91 10.06
CA PRO A 162 3.25 0.48 9.69
C PRO A 162 4.32 1.42 10.29
N ARG A 163 4.79 2.40 9.52
CA ARG A 163 5.80 3.40 9.95
C ARG A 163 5.17 4.48 10.85
N VAL A 164 4.86 4.10 12.08
CA VAL A 164 4.15 4.91 13.09
C VAL A 164 5.05 5.73 14.04
N ASP A 165 6.36 5.78 13.76
CA ASP A 165 7.38 6.36 14.64
C ASP A 165 8.33 7.35 13.95
N VAL A 166 8.46 7.32 12.62
CA VAL A 166 9.34 8.21 11.84
C VAL A 166 8.55 8.93 10.74
N PRO A 167 8.50 10.27 10.71
CA PRO A 167 7.77 11.00 9.66
C PRO A 167 8.41 10.81 8.28
N LEU A 168 7.59 10.91 7.23
CA LEU A 168 8.00 10.88 5.83
C LEU A 168 8.72 12.16 5.41
N LYS A 169 9.50 12.09 4.33
CA LYS A 169 10.17 13.23 3.70
C LYS A 169 9.91 13.22 2.20
N ARG A 170 9.87 14.42 1.60
CA ARG A 170 9.86 14.59 0.14
C ARG A 170 11.07 13.88 -0.48
N GLY A 171 10.83 13.16 -1.57
CA GLY A 171 11.84 12.42 -2.32
C GLY A 171 12.26 11.08 -1.68
N GLU A 172 11.61 10.63 -0.60
CA GLU A 172 11.69 9.22 -0.22
C GLU A 172 11.00 8.37 -1.31
N GLU A 173 11.62 7.23 -1.65
CA GLU A 173 11.12 6.27 -2.63
C GLU A 173 10.14 5.30 -1.96
N TYR A 174 9.11 4.90 -2.69
CA TYR A 174 8.10 3.97 -2.23
C TYR A 174 7.57 3.08 -3.37
N TYR A 175 6.80 2.07 -2.97
CA TYR A 175 6.09 1.14 -3.84
C TYR A 175 4.58 1.26 -3.57
N ALA A 176 3.75 1.16 -4.60
CA ALA A 176 2.29 1.06 -4.45
C ALA A 176 1.82 -0.35 -4.82
N ILE A 177 0.88 -0.91 -4.06
CA ILE A 177 0.31 -2.24 -4.30
C ILE A 177 -1.20 -2.20 -4.14
N GLY A 178 -1.93 -2.76 -5.11
CA GLY A 178 -3.38 -2.64 -5.18
C GLY A 178 -4.06 -3.71 -6.04
N PHE A 179 -5.37 -3.84 -5.87
CA PHE A 179 -6.26 -4.66 -6.70
C PHE A 179 -7.05 -3.80 -7.72
N GLY A 180 -6.58 -2.58 -8.00
CA GLY A 180 -7.26 -1.62 -8.85
C GLY A 180 -7.34 -2.01 -10.33
N ALA A 181 -8.12 -1.21 -11.03
CA ALA A 181 -8.30 -1.28 -12.47
C ALA A 181 -7.07 -0.80 -13.25
N THR A 182 -7.02 -1.19 -14.52
CA THR A 182 -5.95 -0.80 -15.46
C THR A 182 -6.19 0.58 -16.09
N ASN A 183 -7.36 1.18 -15.89
CA ASN A 183 -7.76 2.50 -16.38
C ASN A 183 -9.11 2.92 -15.76
N ASP A 184 -9.55 4.14 -16.08
CA ASP A 184 -10.82 4.74 -15.64
C ASP A 184 -12.09 4.02 -16.14
N LEU A 185 -11.97 2.96 -16.95
CA LEU A 185 -13.08 2.11 -17.41
C LEU A 185 -13.23 0.81 -16.60
N SER A 186 -12.54 0.71 -15.46
CA SER A 186 -12.62 -0.40 -14.50
C SER A 186 -12.16 -1.77 -15.04
N THR A 187 -11.43 -1.83 -16.15
CA THR A 187 -10.93 -3.11 -16.70
C THR A 187 -9.84 -3.71 -15.81
N GLY A 188 -9.85 -5.02 -15.58
CA GLY A 188 -8.74 -5.76 -14.93
C GLY A 188 -8.58 -5.55 -13.41
N ALA A 189 -9.55 -4.91 -12.75
CA ALA A 189 -9.65 -4.87 -11.29
C ALA A 189 -9.85 -6.27 -10.68
N GLY A 190 -9.47 -6.42 -9.41
CA GLY A 190 -9.53 -7.69 -8.68
C GLY A 190 -8.30 -8.58 -8.85
N LEU A 191 -7.27 -8.14 -9.56
CA LEU A 191 -5.95 -8.79 -9.63
C LEU A 191 -4.91 -7.91 -8.93
N ARG A 192 -4.13 -8.48 -8.00
CA ARG A 192 -3.11 -7.75 -7.27
C ARG A 192 -1.94 -7.38 -8.17
N ARG A 193 -1.54 -6.11 -8.12
CA ARG A 193 -0.43 -5.54 -8.87
C ARG A 193 0.39 -4.61 -8.02
N ARG A 194 1.62 -4.39 -8.47
CA ARG A 194 2.64 -3.59 -7.81
C ARG A 194 3.30 -2.63 -8.80
N ARG A 195 3.64 -1.44 -8.33
CA ARG A 195 4.48 -0.47 -9.04
C ARG A 195 5.58 0.05 -8.12
N ASP A 196 6.80 0.01 -8.63
CA ASP A 196 8.00 0.50 -7.96
C ASP A 196 8.53 1.82 -8.55
N ASN A 197 9.57 2.39 -7.93
CA ASN A 197 10.22 3.65 -8.34
C ASN A 197 9.28 4.87 -8.28
N LEU A 198 8.40 4.91 -7.27
CA LEU A 198 7.53 6.06 -6.98
C LEU A 198 8.17 6.96 -5.92
N PHE A 199 7.88 8.26 -5.96
CA PHE A 199 8.52 9.24 -5.08
C PHE A 199 7.52 10.16 -4.39
N ILE A 200 7.76 10.45 -3.11
CA ILE A 200 6.94 11.39 -2.35
C ILE A 200 7.16 12.82 -2.84
N ASP A 201 6.15 13.49 -3.41
CA ASP A 201 6.26 14.89 -3.83
C ASP A 201 6.07 15.87 -2.67
N CYS A 202 5.13 15.63 -1.76
CA CYS A 202 4.95 16.46 -0.56
C CYS A 202 4.29 15.68 0.59
N VAL A 203 4.47 16.17 1.81
CA VAL A 203 3.92 15.57 3.04
C VAL A 203 3.27 16.65 3.90
N ALA A 204 2.06 16.40 4.40
CA ALA A 204 1.36 17.23 5.38
C ALA A 204 1.35 18.73 5.00
N ASP A 205 1.81 19.61 5.90
CA ASP A 205 1.87 21.07 5.70
C ASP A 205 2.85 21.52 4.59
N GLY A 206 3.67 20.59 4.05
CA GLY A 206 4.47 20.83 2.85
C GLY A 206 3.65 20.80 1.55
N CYS A 207 2.40 20.36 1.61
CA CYS A 207 1.49 20.26 0.47
C CYS A 207 0.56 21.48 0.31
N PRO A 208 -0.06 21.68 -0.87
CA PRO A 208 -1.10 22.69 -1.06
C PRO A 208 -2.34 22.44 -0.17
N ALA A 209 -2.47 23.22 0.91
CA ALA A 209 -3.53 23.08 1.92
C ALA A 209 -4.99 23.23 1.41
N SER A 210 -5.18 23.65 0.15
CA SER A 210 -6.48 23.65 -0.52
C SER A 210 -6.93 22.27 -0.99
N VAL A 211 -6.02 21.30 -1.09
CA VAL A 211 -6.25 19.94 -1.63
C VAL A 211 -5.86 18.85 -0.64
N VAL A 212 -4.85 19.11 0.21
CA VAL A 212 -4.21 18.13 1.10
C VAL A 212 -4.30 18.61 2.56
N LYS A 213 -4.52 17.69 3.50
CA LYS A 213 -4.53 17.95 4.95
C LYS A 213 -3.21 17.55 5.63
N PRO A 214 -2.94 18.01 6.87
CA PRO A 214 -1.74 17.60 7.61
C PRO A 214 -1.65 16.08 7.88
N THR A 215 -2.78 15.39 7.82
CA THR A 215 -2.92 13.93 7.94
C THR A 215 -2.92 13.20 6.59
N GLU A 216 -2.41 13.84 5.53
CA GLU A 216 -2.32 13.32 4.16
C GLU A 216 -0.94 13.64 3.56
N TRP A 217 -0.59 12.96 2.46
CA TRP A 217 0.59 13.25 1.65
C TRP A 217 0.36 12.91 0.18
N VAL A 218 1.25 13.39 -0.70
CA VAL A 218 1.11 13.28 -2.17
C VAL A 218 2.32 12.57 -2.77
N GLY A 219 2.07 11.53 -3.56
CA GLY A 219 3.07 10.88 -4.42
C GLY A 219 3.13 11.51 -5.80
N ASP A 220 4.11 11.12 -6.61
CA ASP A 220 4.30 11.64 -7.96
C ASP A 220 3.32 11.06 -8.99
N THR A 221 3.09 9.75 -8.98
CA THR A 221 2.18 9.05 -9.92
C THR A 221 1.72 7.71 -9.37
N GLY A 222 0.71 7.07 -9.98
CA GLY A 222 0.51 5.64 -9.84
C GLY A 222 -0.44 5.18 -8.75
N ILE A 223 -1.69 5.66 -8.81
CA ILE A 223 -2.86 4.94 -8.29
C ILE A 223 -3.99 5.07 -9.30
N CYS A 224 -4.79 4.02 -9.49
CA CYS A 224 -6.00 4.06 -10.30
C CYS A 224 -7.22 3.64 -9.46
N GLU A 225 -8.42 3.74 -10.05
CA GLU A 225 -9.67 3.30 -9.41
C GLU A 225 -9.59 1.85 -8.90
N GLY A 226 -9.97 1.63 -7.64
CA GLY A 226 -9.90 0.31 -6.97
C GLY A 226 -8.58 -0.02 -6.27
N ASP A 227 -7.52 0.79 -6.44
CA ASP A 227 -6.34 0.77 -5.54
C ASP A 227 -6.67 1.39 -4.17
N SER A 228 -7.85 2.00 -4.04
CA SER A 228 -8.48 2.50 -2.81
C SER A 228 -8.22 1.63 -1.58
N GLY A 229 -7.68 2.25 -0.54
CA GLY A 229 -7.30 1.58 0.71
C GLY A 229 -5.99 0.78 0.66
N GLY A 230 -5.40 0.61 -0.53
CA GLY A 230 -4.13 -0.09 -0.71
C GLY A 230 -2.95 0.65 -0.07
N PRO A 231 -1.93 -0.08 0.38
CA PRO A 231 -0.77 0.53 0.99
C PRO A 231 0.18 1.13 -0.05
N SER A 232 0.78 2.25 0.33
CA SER A 232 2.12 2.61 -0.11
C SER A 232 3.14 2.09 0.90
N LEU A 233 4.20 1.46 0.41
CA LEU A 233 5.25 0.79 1.19
C LEU A 233 6.61 1.45 0.96
N ASP A 234 7.37 1.74 2.01
CA ASP A 234 8.75 2.22 1.85
C ASP A 234 9.73 1.10 1.47
N LEU A 235 10.99 1.45 1.18
CA LEU A 235 12.06 0.50 0.86
C LEU A 235 12.39 -0.50 1.98
N MET A 236 11.86 -0.31 3.19
CA MET A 236 11.94 -1.25 4.32
C MET A 236 10.68 -2.12 4.44
N HIS A 237 9.81 -2.07 3.44
CA HIS A 237 8.53 -2.77 3.36
C HIS A 237 7.52 -2.39 4.45
N ARG A 238 7.60 -1.16 4.95
CA ARG A 238 6.68 -0.63 5.96
C ARG A 238 5.54 0.16 5.33
N VAL A 239 4.33 0.04 5.87
CA VAL A 239 3.18 0.84 5.42
C VAL A 239 3.39 2.31 5.79
N ILE A 240 3.39 3.20 4.80
CA ILE A 240 3.59 4.64 4.97
C ILE A 240 2.36 5.49 4.61
N GLY A 241 1.46 4.94 3.80
CA GLY A 241 0.21 5.58 3.43
C GLY A 241 -0.88 4.61 3.01
N VAL A 242 -2.10 5.13 2.95
CA VAL A 242 -3.31 4.43 2.53
C VAL A 242 -3.92 5.18 1.34
N THR A 243 -4.06 4.52 0.20
CA THR A 243 -4.58 5.14 -1.04
C THR A 243 -5.98 5.71 -0.84
N SER A 244 -6.15 7.04 -1.00
CA SER A 244 -7.42 7.73 -0.78
C SER A 244 -8.08 8.22 -2.08
N ARG A 245 -7.36 9.02 -2.88
CA ARG A 245 -7.89 9.64 -4.11
C ARG A 245 -6.77 10.07 -5.06
N GLY A 246 -7.04 10.10 -6.36
CA GLY A 246 -6.15 10.65 -7.39
C GLY A 246 -6.85 11.69 -8.27
N ALA A 247 -6.13 12.20 -9.26
CA ALA A 247 -6.69 12.94 -10.39
C ALA A 247 -7.02 12.01 -11.56
N GLU A 248 -7.75 12.53 -12.56
CA GLU A 248 -8.01 11.84 -13.84
C GLU A 248 -6.69 11.39 -14.48
N GLY A 249 -6.67 10.17 -15.06
CA GLY A 249 -5.45 9.61 -15.65
C GLY A 249 -4.43 9.04 -14.65
N CYS A 250 -4.85 8.72 -13.42
CA CYS A 250 -4.00 8.08 -12.39
C CYS A 250 -2.82 8.95 -11.89
N GLU A 251 -2.94 10.28 -12.01
CA GLU A 251 -1.95 11.27 -11.56
C GLU A 251 -2.23 11.82 -10.15
N TYR A 252 -1.23 12.47 -9.53
CA TYR A 252 -1.33 13.17 -8.24
C TYR A 252 -1.98 12.33 -7.11
N PRO A 253 -1.48 11.13 -6.82
CA PRO A 253 -2.04 10.26 -5.78
C PRO A 253 -1.96 10.91 -4.39
N ILE A 254 -3.08 10.97 -3.69
CA ILE A 254 -3.17 11.41 -2.30
C ILE A 254 -3.41 10.21 -1.40
N TYR A 255 -2.55 10.06 -0.41
CA TYR A 255 -2.60 9.01 0.59
C TYR A 255 -2.98 9.57 1.96
N GLY A 256 -3.78 8.82 2.71
CA GLY A 256 -3.89 9.00 4.16
C GLY A 256 -2.54 8.71 4.83
N TYR A 257 -2.13 9.55 5.76
CA TYR A 257 -0.79 9.50 6.35
C TYR A 257 -0.74 8.59 7.59
N VAL A 258 -0.01 7.47 7.50
CA VAL A 258 0.12 6.49 8.60
C VAL A 258 0.72 7.11 9.85
N TYR A 259 1.84 7.83 9.74
CA TYR A 259 2.45 8.52 10.87
C TYR A 259 1.54 9.62 11.43
N GLY A 260 0.77 10.30 10.58
CA GLY A 260 -0.22 11.31 11.00
C GLY A 260 -1.34 10.76 11.90
N TRP A 261 -1.58 9.44 11.87
CA TRP A 261 -2.57 8.74 12.69
C TRP A 261 -1.97 7.63 13.56
N ALA A 262 -0.66 7.71 13.83
CA ALA A 262 0.12 6.69 14.53
C ALA A 262 -0.53 6.16 15.82
N GLU A 263 -0.99 7.04 16.71
CA GLU A 263 -1.60 6.63 17.99
C GLU A 263 -2.90 5.85 17.80
N TRP A 264 -3.77 6.28 16.88
CA TRP A 264 -5.02 5.57 16.57
C TRP A 264 -4.74 4.17 15.99
N ILE A 265 -3.74 4.03 15.11
CA ILE A 265 -3.34 2.73 14.55
C ILE A 265 -2.85 1.79 15.67
N LYS A 266 -2.05 2.31 16.62
CA LYS A 266 -1.58 1.55 17.79
C LYS A 266 -2.73 1.13 18.68
N GLU A 267 -3.60 2.06 19.09
CA GLU A 267 -4.75 1.81 19.97
C GLU A 267 -5.73 0.78 19.37
N ALA A 268 -6.09 0.93 18.10
CA ALA A 268 -6.96 0.00 17.39
C ALA A 268 -6.34 -1.41 17.27
N THR A 269 -5.02 -1.49 17.08
CA THR A 269 -4.29 -2.78 17.01
C THR A 269 -4.20 -3.45 18.38
N LEU A 270 -4.03 -2.69 19.47
CA LEU A 270 -4.07 -3.23 20.83
C LEU A 270 -5.47 -3.78 21.17
N HIS A 271 -6.53 -3.03 20.84
CA HIS A 271 -7.92 -3.48 20.99
C HIS A 271 -8.19 -4.77 20.19
N ALA A 272 -7.75 -4.83 18.94
CA ALA A 272 -7.90 -6.03 18.10
C ALA A 272 -7.12 -7.25 18.61
N ALA A 273 -5.98 -7.03 19.26
CA ALA A 273 -5.18 -8.08 19.91
C ALA A 273 -5.87 -8.62 21.18
N ASP A 274 -6.44 -7.74 21.99
CA ASP A 274 -7.25 -8.11 23.17
C ASP A 274 -8.51 -8.88 22.76
N LEU A 275 -9.22 -8.45 21.69
CA LEU A 275 -10.37 -9.18 21.13
C LEU A 275 -9.98 -10.54 20.53
N GLY A 276 -8.86 -10.59 19.80
CA GLY A 276 -8.37 -11.79 19.11
C GLY A 276 -7.62 -12.78 20.02
N GLY A 277 -7.28 -12.39 21.25
CA GLY A 277 -6.57 -13.23 22.21
C GLY A 277 -5.12 -13.54 21.82
N TYR A 278 -4.44 -12.64 21.11
CA TYR A 278 -3.04 -12.82 20.67
C TYR A 278 -2.11 -11.70 21.18
N THR A 279 -0.81 -11.94 21.16
CA THR A 279 0.19 -10.93 21.57
C THR A 279 0.26 -9.81 20.53
N ALA A 280 -0.11 -8.59 20.91
CA ALA A 280 -0.02 -7.42 20.02
C ALA A 280 1.40 -7.24 19.43
N PRO A 281 1.53 -6.77 18.17
CA PRO A 281 2.82 -6.44 17.58
C PRO A 281 3.57 -5.40 18.43
N ARG A 282 4.89 -5.56 18.58
CA ARG A 282 5.70 -4.67 19.46
C ARG A 282 5.64 -3.20 19.05
N TRP A 283 5.44 -2.90 17.75
CA TRP A 283 5.29 -1.52 17.28
C TRP A 283 4.03 -0.84 17.82
N ALA A 284 2.98 -1.61 18.14
CA ALA A 284 1.75 -1.11 18.74
C ALA A 284 1.96 -0.60 20.18
N THR A 285 3.00 -1.09 20.86
CA THR A 285 3.44 -0.62 22.19
C THR A 285 4.67 0.31 22.13
N GLY A 286 4.99 0.85 20.95
CA GLY A 286 6.02 1.87 20.77
C GLY A 286 7.43 1.36 20.47
N PHE A 287 7.61 0.05 20.22
CA PHE A 287 8.89 -0.45 19.70
C PHE A 287 9.18 0.14 18.30
N PRO A 288 10.41 0.57 18.00
CA PRO A 288 10.75 1.17 16.72
C PRO A 288 10.41 0.29 15.51
N THR A 289 9.92 0.91 14.44
CA THR A 289 9.45 0.20 13.23
C THR A 289 10.58 -0.10 12.25
N ASP A 290 11.71 0.61 12.36
CA ASP A 290 12.88 0.39 11.52
C ASP A 290 13.46 -1.02 11.77
N PRO A 291 13.57 -1.87 10.73
CA PRO A 291 14.07 -3.24 10.87
C PRO A 291 15.44 -3.36 11.54
N ILE A 292 16.26 -2.29 11.54
CA ILE A 292 17.56 -2.28 12.22
C ILE A 292 17.44 -2.61 13.72
N TYR A 293 16.35 -2.22 14.39
CA TYR A 293 16.12 -2.53 15.81
C TYR A 293 15.64 -3.97 16.05
N SER A 294 15.18 -4.65 15.01
CA SER A 294 14.72 -6.05 15.05
C SER A 294 15.75 -7.04 14.52
N ALA A 295 16.82 -6.57 13.88
CA ALA A 295 17.87 -7.40 13.28
C ALA A 295 18.47 -8.44 14.25
N GLU A 296 18.91 -9.57 13.70
CA GLU A 296 19.56 -10.64 14.48
C GLU A 296 20.93 -10.21 15.01
N LEU A 297 21.35 -10.82 16.13
CA LEU A 297 22.63 -10.56 16.79
C LEU A 297 23.52 -11.79 16.78
N GLY A 298 24.83 -11.59 16.89
CA GLY A 298 25.77 -12.67 17.22
C GLY A 298 26.37 -13.43 16.04
N GLY A 299 26.06 -13.06 14.80
CA GLY A 299 26.87 -13.46 13.65
C GLY A 299 28.31 -12.94 13.82
N ALA A 300 29.33 -13.72 13.46
CA ALA A 300 30.72 -13.29 13.59
C ALA A 300 31.09 -12.22 12.55
N CYS A 301 31.87 -11.21 12.96
CA CYS A 301 32.34 -10.14 12.08
C CYS A 301 33.73 -9.62 12.46
N GLU A 302 34.45 -9.14 11.45
CA GLU A 302 35.68 -8.34 11.58
C GLU A 302 35.43 -6.87 11.22
N GLN A 303 34.42 -6.59 10.40
CA GLN A 303 34.08 -5.25 9.91
C GLN A 303 32.56 -5.00 9.96
N PRO A 304 32.10 -3.76 10.20
CA PRO A 304 30.67 -3.44 10.30
C PRO A 304 29.85 -3.84 9.07
N GLU A 305 30.42 -3.70 7.87
CA GLU A 305 29.76 -3.93 6.58
C GLU A 305 29.40 -5.40 6.32
N GLN A 306 29.91 -6.31 7.15
CA GLN A 306 29.56 -7.74 7.14
C GLN A 306 28.22 -8.03 7.83
N CYS A 307 27.65 -7.03 8.53
CA CYS A 307 26.42 -7.12 9.29
C CYS A 307 25.28 -6.38 8.58
N SER A 308 24.06 -6.91 8.63
CA SER A 308 22.86 -6.28 8.05
C SER A 308 22.53 -4.89 8.63
N THR A 309 23.00 -4.63 9.85
CA THR A 309 22.90 -3.37 10.60
C THR A 309 24.04 -2.38 10.34
N ASN A 310 25.04 -2.79 9.55
CA ASN A 310 26.33 -2.13 9.42
C ASN A 310 27.01 -1.83 10.78
N ALA A 311 26.93 -2.77 11.73
CA ALA A 311 27.49 -2.62 13.08
C ALA A 311 28.11 -3.92 13.61
N CYS A 312 29.41 -3.87 13.92
CA CYS A 312 30.20 -4.96 14.50
C CYS A 312 30.78 -4.53 15.84
N LEU A 313 30.52 -5.29 16.91
CA LEU A 313 30.98 -5.00 18.28
C LEU A 313 31.55 -6.28 18.92
N ASP A 314 32.78 -6.20 19.44
CA ASP A 314 33.51 -7.31 20.07
C ASP A 314 33.59 -8.60 19.22
N GLY A 315 33.62 -8.45 17.89
CA GLY A 315 33.66 -9.55 16.93
C GLY A 315 32.29 -10.13 16.55
N TYR A 316 31.20 -9.49 16.98
CA TYR A 316 29.83 -9.94 16.73
C TYR A 316 28.96 -8.85 16.11
N CYS A 317 28.14 -9.22 15.12
CA CYS A 317 27.14 -8.35 14.54
C CYS A 317 26.15 -7.93 15.63
N THR A 318 25.98 -6.62 15.75
CA THR A 318 25.14 -5.99 16.76
C THR A 318 24.05 -5.13 16.12
N ARG A 319 23.14 -4.59 16.93
CA ARG A 319 22.07 -3.69 16.49
C ARG A 319 21.87 -2.55 17.49
N PRO A 320 21.32 -1.40 17.05
CA PRO A 320 21.01 -0.29 17.93
C PRO A 320 20.01 -0.70 19.02
N CYS A 321 20.11 -0.09 20.19
CA CYS A 321 19.20 -0.33 21.30
C CYS A 321 18.78 0.97 21.97
N THR A 322 17.62 0.94 22.61
CA THR A 322 17.06 2.04 23.42
C THR A 322 16.34 1.45 24.64
N GLU A 323 15.83 2.31 25.52
CA GLU A 323 14.99 1.89 26.66
C GLU A 323 13.80 1.00 26.23
N ILE A 324 13.26 1.22 25.02
CA ILE A 324 12.15 0.46 24.44
C ILE A 324 12.68 -0.65 23.51
N ALA A 325 13.70 -0.35 22.70
CA ALA A 325 14.36 -1.29 21.80
C ALA A 325 15.40 -2.14 22.54
N THR A 326 14.91 -3.00 23.43
CA THR A 326 15.76 -3.83 24.28
C THR A 326 16.53 -4.92 23.52
N CYS A 327 17.70 -5.26 24.06
CA CYS A 327 18.51 -6.38 23.60
C CYS A 327 17.93 -7.74 24.03
N PRO A 328 18.07 -8.79 23.23
CA PRO A 328 17.64 -10.15 23.59
C PRO A 328 18.60 -10.77 24.63
N SER A 329 18.18 -11.91 25.20
CA SER A 329 18.95 -12.68 26.18
C SER A 329 20.41 -12.92 25.74
N GLY A 330 21.34 -12.72 26.67
CA GLY A 330 22.78 -12.80 26.40
C GLY A 330 23.42 -11.47 25.95
N TYR A 331 22.63 -10.41 25.80
CA TYR A 331 23.10 -9.06 25.45
C TYR A 331 22.50 -8.02 26.39
N SER A 332 23.19 -6.89 26.56
CA SER A 332 22.70 -5.69 27.26
C SER A 332 22.90 -4.47 26.38
N CYS A 333 22.03 -3.47 26.50
CA CYS A 333 22.27 -2.20 25.84
C CYS A 333 23.50 -1.53 26.48
N ASN A 334 24.48 -1.14 25.67
CA ASN A 334 25.60 -0.34 26.14
C ASN A 334 25.23 1.14 25.98
N ASP A 335 24.97 1.82 27.09
CA ASP A 335 24.49 3.20 27.12
C ASP A 335 25.47 4.22 26.49
N GLU A 336 26.77 3.92 26.46
CA GLU A 336 27.78 4.80 25.82
C GLU A 336 27.79 4.65 24.29
N LEU A 337 27.47 3.45 23.78
CA LEU A 337 27.50 3.15 22.35
C LEU A 337 26.11 3.25 21.69
N GLY A 338 25.04 2.97 22.42
CA GLY A 338 23.68 2.80 21.87
C GLY A 338 23.47 1.48 21.12
N PHE A 339 24.31 0.46 21.38
CA PHE A 339 24.27 -0.86 20.71
C PHE A 339 24.23 -2.01 21.72
N CYS A 340 23.69 -3.16 21.28
CA CYS A 340 23.66 -4.38 22.08
C CYS A 340 25.07 -4.99 22.23
N ALA A 341 25.68 -4.85 23.41
CA ALA A 341 26.91 -5.53 23.77
C ALA A 341 26.62 -6.94 24.28
N LYS A 342 27.45 -7.92 23.90
CA LYS A 342 27.35 -9.29 24.42
C LYS A 342 27.71 -9.29 25.90
N LEU A 343 26.88 -9.91 26.74
CA LEU A 343 27.18 -10.06 28.16
C LEU A 343 28.39 -11.00 28.33
N PRO A 344 29.29 -10.74 29.30
CA PRO A 344 30.35 -11.67 29.62
C PRO A 344 29.75 -13.01 30.04
N GLU A 345 30.35 -14.12 29.62
CA GLU A 345 29.92 -15.44 30.04
C GLU A 345 30.03 -15.54 31.58
N PRO A 346 29.02 -16.11 32.27
CA PRO A 346 29.10 -16.31 33.70
C PRO A 346 30.33 -17.20 34.01
N PRO A 347 31.07 -16.92 35.10
CA PRO A 347 32.17 -17.79 35.49
C PRO A 347 31.66 -19.22 35.65
N PRO A 348 32.45 -20.24 35.29
CA PRO A 348 32.04 -21.63 35.45
C PRO A 348 31.66 -21.86 36.91
N GLU A 349 30.50 -22.50 37.14
CA GLU A 349 30.11 -22.91 38.48
C GLU A 349 31.21 -23.83 39.04
N ASP A 350 31.86 -23.41 40.13
CA ASP A 350 32.79 -24.26 40.86
C ASP A 350 32.02 -25.50 41.30
N GLY A 351 32.31 -26.62 40.63
CA GLY A 351 31.70 -27.91 40.91
C GLY A 351 32.07 -28.36 42.31
N GLY A 352 31.24 -28.00 43.28
CA GLY A 352 31.48 -28.25 44.69
C GLY A 352 31.55 -29.75 44.99
N GLU A 353 32.77 -30.28 45.02
CA GLU A 353 33.06 -31.55 45.70
C GLU A 353 32.77 -31.38 47.20
N GLY A 354 31.70 -32.00 47.68
CA GLY A 354 31.26 -32.01 49.08
C GLY A 354 30.61 -33.33 49.45
#